data_AF-A0A850CFA9-F1
#
_entry.id   AF-A0A850CFA9-F1
#
_cell.length_a   1.000
_cell.length_b   1.000
_cell.length_c   1.000
_cell.angle_alpha   90.00
_cell.angle_beta   90.00
_cell.angle_gamma   90.00
#
_symmetry.space_group_name_H-M   'P 1'
#
loop_
_entity.id
_entity.type
_entity.pdbx_description
1 polymer ?
#
loop_
_entity_poly.entity_id
_entity_poly.type
_entity_poly.pdbx_seq_one_letter_code
_entity_poly.pdbx_strand_id
1 'polypeptide(L)'
;NLGAYRGDRHFALVQTRFDREWFVQSPDPDPVETAAAHRLDQILAERLPADVLRRYWAQWLLHHLDRALRTAPPETVEWHLALAESRLG
;
A
#
# COMPACT_ATOMS: atom_id res chain seq x y z
N ASN A 1 -10.19 -0.09 8.79
CA ASN A 1 -10.78 -0.77 7.63
C ASN A 1 -11.75 0.18 6.91
N LEU A 2 -11.24 1.28 6.35
CA LEU A 2 -12.07 2.38 5.81
C LEU A 2 -12.71 2.04 4.45
N GLY A 3 -12.16 1.08 3.70
CA GLY A 3 -12.75 0.62 2.44
C GLY A 3 -14.00 -0.25 2.64
N ALA A 4 -13.99 -1.14 3.65
CA ALA A 4 -15.16 -1.96 3.98
C ALA A 4 -16.38 -1.12 4.40
N TYR A 5 -16.15 -0.01 5.15
CA TYR A 5 -17.20 0.91 5.58
C TYR A 5 -17.78 1.78 4.44
N ARG A 6 -17.08 1.92 3.31
CA ARG A 6 -17.54 2.66 2.12
C ARG A 6 -18.19 1.77 1.06
N GLY A 7 -18.23 0.46 1.26
CA GLY A 7 -18.71 -0.51 0.27
C GLY A 7 -17.73 -0.82 -0.86
N ASP A 8 -16.54 -0.19 -0.87
CA ASP A 8 -15.51 -0.45 -1.88
C ASP A 8 -14.51 -1.51 -1.40
N ARG A 9 -14.78 -2.75 -1.82
CA ARG A 9 -13.96 -3.91 -1.50
C ARG A 9 -12.57 -3.84 -2.12
N HIS A 10 -12.43 -3.24 -3.30
CA HIS A 10 -11.14 -3.14 -3.98
C HIS A 10 -10.26 -2.10 -3.28
N PHE A 11 -10.83 -0.98 -2.85
CA PHE A 11 -10.12 0.02 -2.05
C PHE A 11 -9.63 -0.55 -0.71
N ALA A 12 -10.44 -1.40 -0.06
CA ALA A 12 -10.02 -2.14 1.14
C ALA A 12 -8.90 -3.16 0.86
N LEU A 13 -8.93 -3.80 -0.31
CA LEU A 13 -7.89 -4.76 -0.71
C LEU A 13 -6.56 -4.06 -1.00
N VAL A 14 -6.59 -2.86 -1.60
CA VAL A 14 -5.38 -2.02 -1.76
C VAL A 14 -4.82 -1.62 -0.40
N GLN A 15 -5.67 -1.28 0.59
CA GLN A 15 -5.20 -1.05 1.97
C GLN A 15 -4.47 -2.28 2.52
N THR A 16 -5.07 -3.46 2.35
CA THR A 16 -4.53 -4.74 2.82
C THR A 16 -3.17 -5.06 2.16
N ARG A 17 -2.99 -4.66 0.90
CA ARG A 17 -1.72 -4.78 0.18
C ARG A 17 -0.70 -3.75 0.68
N PHE A 18 -1.14 -2.52 0.95
CA PHE A 18 -0.31 -1.45 1.49
C PHE A 18 0.27 -1.83 2.86
N ASP A 19 -0.56 -2.34 3.77
CA ASP A 19 -0.14 -2.74 5.12
C ASP A 19 0.94 -3.83 5.10
N ARG A 20 1.05 -4.58 3.99
CA ARG A 20 2.08 -5.60 3.78
C ARG A 20 3.42 -5.08 3.27
N GLU A 21 3.48 -3.85 2.75
CA GLU A 21 4.74 -3.27 2.26
C GLU A 21 5.83 -3.25 3.33
N TRP A 22 5.45 -3.09 4.60
CA TRP A 22 6.40 -3.17 5.71
C TRP A 22 7.13 -4.52 5.78
N PHE A 23 6.41 -5.63 5.58
CA PHE A 23 6.99 -6.97 5.62
C PHE A 23 7.83 -7.27 4.38
N VAL A 24 7.38 -6.80 3.22
CA VAL A 24 8.10 -6.97 1.94
C VAL A 24 9.44 -6.25 1.95
N GLN A 25 9.51 -5.08 2.59
CA GLN A 25 10.71 -4.24 2.63
C GLN A 25 11.56 -4.45 3.91
N SER A 26 11.18 -5.41 4.75
CA SER A 26 11.94 -5.79 5.94
C SER A 26 13.35 -6.31 5.54
N PRO A 27 14.40 -6.01 6.33
CA PRO A 27 15.73 -6.59 6.12
C PRO A 27 15.75 -8.12 6.16
N ASP A 28 14.79 -8.72 6.87
CA ASP A 28 14.50 -10.14 6.88
C ASP A 28 13.03 -10.33 6.43
N PRO A 29 12.79 -10.44 5.11
CA PRO A 29 11.43 -10.53 4.58
C PRO A 29 10.87 -11.94 4.76
N ASP A 30 9.67 -12.03 5.34
CA ASP A 30 8.94 -13.29 5.44
C ASP A 30 8.53 -13.76 4.02
N PRO A 31 8.95 -14.96 3.57
CA PRO A 31 8.55 -15.49 2.27
C PRO A 31 7.04 -15.61 2.08
N VAL A 32 6.29 -15.88 3.15
CA VAL A 32 4.83 -16.01 3.12
C VAL A 32 4.18 -14.65 2.89
N GLU A 33 4.62 -13.61 3.60
CA GLU A 33 4.08 -12.26 3.40
C GLU A 33 4.45 -11.70 2.03
N THR A 34 5.66 -12.01 1.54
CA THR A 34 6.09 -11.65 0.18
C THR A 34 5.22 -12.33 -0.88
N ALA A 35 4.96 -13.64 -0.74
CA ALA A 35 4.07 -14.36 -1.64
C ALA A 35 2.62 -13.83 -1.60
N ALA A 36 2.12 -13.48 -0.41
CA ALA A 36 0.81 -12.88 -0.24
C ALA A 36 0.71 -11.50 -0.92
N ALA A 37 1.74 -10.67 -0.77
CA ALA A 37 1.86 -9.37 -1.42
C ALA A 37 1.84 -9.50 -2.95
N HIS A 38 2.64 -10.41 -3.52
CA HIS A 38 2.61 -10.68 -4.96
C HIS A 38 1.25 -11.19 -5.44
N ARG A 39 0.60 -12.08 -4.68
CA ARG A 39 -0.72 -12.59 -5.05
C ARG A 39 -1.77 -11.48 -5.07
N LEU A 40 -1.70 -10.55 -4.12
CA LEU A 40 -2.56 -9.38 -4.09
C LEU A 40 -2.30 -8.44 -5.27
N ASP A 41 -1.03 -8.21 -5.64
CA ASP A 41 -0.69 -7.40 -6.82
C ASP A 41 -1.32 -7.99 -8.10
N GLN A 42 -1.25 -9.31 -8.29
CA GLN A 42 -1.90 -10.00 -9.42
C GLN A 42 -3.42 -9.81 -9.43
N ILE A 43 -4.08 -10.07 -8.29
CA ILE A 43 -5.54 -9.93 -8.17
C ILE A 43 -5.98 -8.50 -8.47
N LEU A 44 -5.24 -7.51 -7.96
CA LEU A 44 -5.57 -6.10 -8.17
C LEU A 44 -5.39 -5.70 -9.63
N ALA A 45 -4.31 -6.15 -10.28
CA ALA A 45 -4.06 -5.87 -11.70
C ALA A 45 -5.10 -6.52 -12.63
N GLU A 46 -5.61 -7.71 -12.29
CA GLU A 46 -6.67 -8.38 -13.07
C GLU A 46 -8.04 -7.70 -12.92
N ARG A 47 -8.28 -7.02 -11.80
CA ARG A 47 -9.61 -6.53 -11.41
C ARG A 47 -9.80 -5.03 -11.59
N LEU A 48 -8.71 -4.27 -11.60
CA LEU A 48 -8.75 -2.81 -11.66
C LEU A 48 -8.00 -2.28 -12.88
N PRO A 49 -8.58 -1.30 -13.60
CA PRO A 49 -7.81 -0.47 -14.51
C PRO A 49 -6.60 0.15 -13.79
N ALA A 50 -5.47 0.23 -14.48
CA ALA A 50 -4.21 0.72 -13.90
C ALA A 50 -4.33 2.14 -13.32
N ASP A 51 -5.12 3.01 -13.94
CA ASP A 51 -5.37 4.37 -13.47
C ASP A 51 -6.16 4.40 -12.16
N VAL A 52 -7.14 3.49 -11.99
CA VAL A 52 -7.91 3.34 -10.75
C VAL A 52 -7.02 2.79 -9.64
N LEU A 53 -6.23 1.75 -9.92
CA LEU A 53 -5.28 1.17 -8.97
C LEU A 53 -4.28 2.23 -8.49
N ARG A 54 -3.74 3.04 -9.40
CA ARG A 54 -2.81 4.14 -9.07
C ARG A 54 -3.46 5.19 -8.16
N ARG A 55 -4.73 5.56 -8.40
CA ARG A 55 -5.47 6.48 -7.51
C ARG A 55 -5.69 5.89 -6.12
N TYR A 56 -5.99 4.60 -6.02
CA TYR A 56 -6.18 3.93 -4.73
C TYR A 56 -4.87 3.89 -3.93
N TRP A 57 -3.75 3.59 -4.60
CA TRP A 57 -2.42 3.68 -4.00
C TRP A 57 -2.12 5.10 -3.52
N ALA A 58 -2.34 6.11 -4.36
CA ALA A 58 -2.09 7.51 -4.00
C ALA A 58 -2.90 7.95 -2.77
N GLN A 59 -4.18 7.57 -2.70
CA GLN A 59 -5.03 7.88 -1.54
C GLN A 59 -4.48 7.27 -0.23
N TRP A 60 -4.04 6.01 -0.25
CA TRP A 60 -3.49 5.36 0.93
C TRP A 60 -2.11 5.90 1.31
N LEU A 61 -1.25 6.15 0.33
CA LEU A 61 0.05 6.80 0.54
C LEU A 61 -0.10 8.16 1.22
N LEU A 62 -0.98 9.02 0.70
CA LEU A 62 -1.26 10.33 1.29
C LEU A 62 -1.80 10.21 2.72
N HIS A 63 -2.72 9.27 2.95
CA HIS A 63 -3.28 9.03 4.29
C HIS A 63 -2.20 8.62 5.31
N HIS A 64 -1.33 7.70 4.93
CA HIS A 64 -0.27 7.22 5.80
C HIS A 64 0.86 8.24 5.97
N LEU A 65 1.21 8.98 4.91
CA LEU A 65 2.22 10.04 4.96
C LEU A 65 1.77 11.19 5.89
N ASP A 66 0.51 11.65 5.76
CA ASP A 66 -0.07 12.66 6.66
C ASP A 66 -0.02 12.21 8.13
N ARG A 67 -0.26 10.93 8.40
CA ARG A 67 -0.10 10.37 9.74
C ARG A 67 1.37 10.31 10.17
N ALA A 68 2.27 9.82 9.32
CA ALA A 68 3.68 9.69 9.61
C ALA A 68 4.33 11.04 9.94
N LEU A 69 4.04 12.09 9.16
CA LEU A 69 4.54 13.45 9.39
C LEU A 69 4.19 14.01 10.77
N ARG A 70 3.09 13.55 11.38
CA ARG A 70 2.66 14.01 12.71
C ARG A 70 3.24 13.20 13.86
N THR A 71 3.57 11.92 13.65
CA THR A 71 3.79 10.98 14.76
C THR A 71 4.98 10.04 14.60
N ALA A 72 5.61 9.98 13.42
CA ALA A 72 6.64 9.00 13.12
C ALA A 72 8.04 9.64 13.00
N PRO A 73 9.10 8.84 13.17
CA PRO A 73 10.46 9.27 12.89
C PRO A 73 10.68 9.64 11.40
N PRO A 74 11.67 10.49 11.07
CA PRO A 74 11.98 10.89 9.70
C PRO A 74 12.20 9.71 8.74
N GLU A 75 12.86 8.64 9.18
CA GLU A 75 13.10 7.45 8.36
C GLU A 75 11.80 6.79 7.88
N THR A 76 10.73 6.88 8.68
CA THR A 76 9.41 6.37 8.28
C THR A 76 8.80 7.25 7.20
N VAL A 77 9.02 8.57 7.24
CA VAL A 77 8.54 9.50 6.22
C VAL A 77 9.24 9.24 4.88
N GLU A 78 10.57 9.13 4.90
CA GLU A 78 11.38 8.79 3.71
C GLU A 78 10.96 7.45 3.09
N TRP A 79 10.68 6.45 3.92
CA TRP A 79 10.16 5.17 3.45
C TRP A 79 8.83 5.30 2.68
N HIS A 80 7.89 6.12 3.19
CA HIS A 80 6.62 6.37 2.49
C HIS A 80 6.82 7.10 1.16
N LEU A 81 7.81 8.00 1.07
CA LEU A 81 8.14 8.71 -0.17
C LEU A 81 8.73 7.76 -1.21
N ALA A 82 9.70 6.91 -0.82
CA ALA A 82 10.27 5.91 -1.71
C ALA A 82 9.21 4.91 -2.23
N LEU A 83 8.30 4.47 -1.36
CA LEU A 83 7.17 3.64 -1.77
C LEU A 83 6.26 4.39 -2.76
N ALA A 84 6.00 5.68 -2.53
CA ALA A 84 5.20 6.48 -3.46
C ALA A 84 5.82 6.56 -4.85
N GLU A 85 7.12 6.82 -4.94
CA GLU A 85 7.85 6.87 -6.22
C GLU A 85 7.73 5.54 -6.98
N SER A 86 7.94 4.41 -6.30
CA SER A 86 7.86 3.08 -6.94
C SER A 86 6.46 2.69 -7.43
N ARG A 87 5.39 3.21 -6.80
CA ARG A 87 4.00 2.83 -7.11
C ARG A 87 3.27 3.83 -8.00
N LEU A 88 3.73 5.08 -8.05
CA LEU A 88 3.04 6.17 -8.75
C LEU A 88 3.84 6.77 -9.91
N GLY A 89 5.17 6.56 -9.95
CA GLY A 89 6.04 6.93 -11.08
C GLY A 89 5.89 5.99 -12.26
#